data_AF-A0A7S2GBS3-F1
#
_entry.id   AF-A0A7S2GBS3-F1
#
_cell.length_a   1.000
_cell.length_b   1.000
_cell.length_c   1.000
_cell.angle_alpha   90.00
_cell.angle_beta   90.00
_cell.angle_gamma   90.00
#
_symmetry.space_group_name_H-M   'P 1'
#
loop_
_entity.id
_entity.type
_entity.pdbx_description
1 polymer ?
#
loop_
_entity_poly.entity_id
_entity_poly.type
_entity_poly.pdbx_seq_one_letter_code
_entity_poly.pdbx_strand_id
1 'polypeptide(L)'
;QFQLINHGNVDYLMGDYLAELTMAILARQRKKDKRLGYARAIVDMVTTHIKALKEKGIKVVVNAGGMNPLGCRDALRAVCEKANIPMKIGAVFGDDLTERVDELRKAGGKEMFT
;
A
#
# COMPACT_ATOMS: atom_id res chain seq x y z
N GLN A 1 -16.61 -1.35 2.20
CA GLN A 1 -15.89 -2.54 1.70
C GLN A 1 -16.47 -3.86 2.25
N PHE A 2 -16.89 -3.95 3.52
CA PHE A 2 -17.52 -5.15 4.10
C PHE A 2 -18.66 -5.76 3.26
N GLN A 3 -19.54 -4.94 2.67
CA GLN A 3 -20.64 -5.43 1.83
C GLN A 3 -20.15 -6.19 0.59
N LEU A 4 -19.10 -5.72 -0.09
CA LEU A 4 -18.56 -6.39 -1.27
C LEU A 4 -17.88 -7.71 -0.91
N ILE A 5 -17.17 -7.75 0.21
CA ILE A 5 -16.54 -8.99 0.73
C ILE A 5 -17.61 -10.02 1.09
N ASN A 6 -18.74 -9.59 1.66
CA ASN A 6 -19.77 -10.51 2.15
C ASN A 6 -20.79 -10.92 1.09
N HIS A 7 -21.20 -9.99 0.24
CA HIS A 7 -22.36 -10.15 -0.65
C HIS A 7 -22.04 -9.86 -2.11
N GLY A 8 -20.86 -9.33 -2.42
CA GLY A 8 -20.53 -8.88 -3.77
C GLY A 8 -20.17 -9.99 -4.75
N ASN A 9 -19.90 -11.21 -4.28
CA ASN A 9 -19.43 -12.34 -5.09
C ASN A 9 -18.31 -11.94 -6.09
N VAL A 10 -17.21 -11.40 -5.56
CA VAL A 10 -16.09 -10.86 -6.35
C VAL A 10 -14.83 -11.67 -6.16
N ASP A 11 -14.02 -11.79 -7.21
CA ASP A 11 -12.68 -12.40 -7.13
C ASP A 11 -11.60 -11.40 -6.70
N TYR A 12 -11.79 -10.12 -7.03
CA TYR A 12 -10.83 -9.04 -6.76
C TYR A 12 -11.51 -7.86 -6.09
N LEU A 13 -10.86 -7.33 -5.06
CA LEU A 13 -11.19 -6.06 -4.43
C LEU A 13 -10.08 -5.06 -4.75
N MET A 14 -10.40 -4.06 -5.56
CA MET A 14 -9.48 -2.97 -5.90
C MET A 14 -9.76 -1.73 -5.06
N GLY A 15 -8.71 -1.00 -4.70
CA GLY A 15 -8.84 0.23 -3.94
C GLY A 15 -7.73 1.22 -4.25
N ASP A 16 -8.12 2.48 -4.44
CA ASP A 16 -7.22 3.61 -4.60
C ASP A 16 -7.11 4.37 -3.27
N TYR A 17 -5.88 4.57 -2.82
CA TYR A 17 -5.51 5.20 -1.55
C TYR A 17 -4.66 6.46 -1.76
N LEU A 18 -4.08 6.67 -2.94
CA LEU A 18 -3.07 7.72 -3.16
C LEU A 18 -3.67 8.95 -3.84
N ALA A 19 -4.54 9.65 -3.11
CA ALA A 19 -4.85 11.04 -3.44
C ALA A 19 -3.67 11.96 -3.11
N GLU A 20 -3.61 13.14 -3.75
CA GLU A 20 -2.52 14.12 -3.59
C GLU A 20 -2.21 14.46 -2.12
N LEU A 21 -3.25 14.75 -1.33
CA LEU A 21 -3.12 15.02 0.10
C LEU A 21 -2.58 13.80 0.89
N THR A 22 -2.98 12.59 0.51
CA THR A 22 -2.51 11.37 1.17
C THR A 22 -1.02 11.21 1.00
N MET A 23 -0.48 11.49 -0.19
CA MET A 23 0.95 11.36 -0.47
C MET A 23 1.81 12.27 0.41
N ALA A 24 1.41 13.53 0.61
CA ALA A 24 2.12 14.46 1.50
C ALA A 24 2.14 13.96 2.96
N ILE A 25 1.03 13.38 3.43
CA ILE A 25 0.93 12.79 4.77
C ILE A 25 1.87 11.58 4.90
N LEU A 26 1.85 10.67 3.92
CA LEU A 26 2.69 9.47 3.93
C LEU A 26 4.19 9.83 3.87
N ALA A 27 4.56 10.82 3.06
CA ALA A 27 5.93 11.34 3.00
C ALA A 27 6.37 11.89 4.37
N ARG A 28 5.51 12.68 5.05
CA ARG A 28 5.81 13.20 6.39
C ARG A 28 5.94 12.08 7.42
N GLN A 29 5.12 11.03 7.34
CA GLN A 29 5.22 9.87 8.21
C GLN A 29 6.54 9.12 8.00
N ARG A 30 6.91 8.82 6.75
CA ARG A 30 8.18 8.14 6.40
C ARG A 30 9.40 8.94 6.86
N LYS A 31 9.33 10.27 6.78
CA LYS A 31 10.40 11.17 7.27
C LYS A 31 10.58 11.08 8.79
N LYS A 32 9.51 10.86 9.55
CA LYS A 32 9.56 10.70 11.02
C LYS A 32 10.00 9.30 11.44
N ASP A 33 9.50 8.28 10.76
CA ASP A 33 9.85 6.88 10.99
C ASP A 33 9.93 6.15 9.64
N LYS A 34 11.11 5.65 9.31
CA LYS A 34 11.37 4.96 8.04
C LYS A 34 10.53 3.69 7.84
N ARG A 35 9.92 3.15 8.91
CA ARG A 35 9.01 2.00 8.86
C ARG A 35 7.60 2.38 8.38
N LEU A 36 7.23 3.65 8.43
CA LEU A 36 5.94 4.16 7.97
C LEU A 36 6.00 4.59 6.50
N GLY A 37 4.95 5.28 6.03
CA GLY A 37 4.85 5.76 4.64
C GLY A 37 3.86 4.99 3.76
N TYR A 38 3.01 4.16 4.37
CA TYR A 38 1.92 3.44 3.71
C TYR A 38 0.59 3.73 4.40
N ALA A 39 -0.53 3.50 3.71
CA ALA A 39 -1.86 3.78 4.23
C ALA A 39 -2.28 2.72 5.25
N ARG A 40 -2.19 3.03 6.56
CA ARG A 40 -2.52 2.08 7.65
C ARG A 40 -3.92 1.46 7.55
N ALA A 41 -4.89 2.18 6.97
CA ALA A 41 -6.25 1.69 6.76
C ALA A 41 -6.29 0.36 5.98
N ILE A 42 -5.32 0.05 5.11
CA ILE A 42 -5.27 -1.26 4.45
C ILE A 42 -4.97 -2.39 5.43
N VAL A 43 -4.07 -2.13 6.38
CA VAL A 43 -3.68 -3.12 7.41
C VAL A 43 -4.86 -3.36 8.33
N ASP A 44 -5.58 -2.31 8.71
CA ASP A 44 -6.80 -2.40 9.53
C ASP A 44 -7.88 -3.22 8.79
N MET A 45 -8.14 -2.89 7.52
CA MET A 45 -9.12 -3.60 6.69
C MET A 45 -8.80 -5.09 6.56
N VAL A 46 -7.56 -5.44 6.24
CA VAL A 46 -7.14 -6.84 6.15
C VAL A 46 -7.24 -7.51 7.52
N THR A 47 -6.83 -6.84 8.60
CA THR A 47 -6.96 -7.39 9.96
C THR A 47 -8.41 -7.75 10.29
N THR A 48 -9.36 -6.88 9.95
CA THR A 48 -10.78 -7.12 10.20
C THR A 48 -11.36 -8.23 9.32
N HIS A 49 -10.88 -8.40 8.09
CA HIS A 49 -11.54 -9.25 7.08
C HIS A 49 -10.72 -10.44 6.59
N ILE A 50 -9.52 -10.69 7.11
CA ILE A 50 -8.58 -11.72 6.63
C ILE A 50 -9.21 -13.12 6.52
N LYS A 51 -10.09 -13.51 7.47
CA LYS A 51 -10.80 -14.80 7.42
C LYS A 51 -11.70 -14.90 6.19
N ALA A 52 -12.59 -13.92 6.01
CA ALA A 52 -13.51 -13.88 4.88
C ALA A 52 -12.77 -13.77 3.54
N LEU A 53 -11.70 -12.96 3.48
CA LEU A 53 -10.85 -12.85 2.29
C LEU A 53 -10.23 -14.20 1.92
N LYS A 54 -9.73 -14.96 2.90
CA LYS A 54 -9.13 -16.28 2.67
C LYS A 54 -10.17 -17.32 2.25
N GLU A 55 -11.26 -17.44 3.00
CA GLU A 55 -12.32 -18.43 2.77
C GLU A 55 -12.95 -18.29 1.38
N LYS A 56 -13.13 -17.04 0.93
CA LYS A 56 -13.72 -16.74 -0.38
C LYS A 56 -12.69 -16.61 -1.50
N GLY A 57 -11.39 -16.71 -1.19
CA GLY A 57 -10.32 -16.56 -2.19
C GLY A 57 -10.21 -15.16 -2.81
N ILE A 58 -10.70 -14.12 -2.13
CA ILE A 58 -10.71 -12.74 -2.64
C ILE A 58 -9.29 -12.17 -2.64
N LYS A 59 -8.86 -11.63 -3.78
CA LYS A 59 -7.57 -10.97 -3.95
C LYS A 59 -7.71 -9.46 -3.78
N VAL A 60 -6.83 -8.84 -3.00
CA VAL A 60 -6.84 -7.39 -2.76
C VAL A 60 -5.71 -6.74 -3.55
N VAL A 61 -6.02 -5.75 -4.38
CA VAL A 61 -5.05 -5.02 -5.21
C VAL A 61 -5.21 -3.53 -4.95
N VAL A 62 -4.17 -2.89 -4.40
CA VAL A 62 -4.24 -1.50 -3.94
C VAL A 62 -2.91 -0.79 -4.12
N ASN A 63 -2.93 0.53 -4.33
CA ASN A 63 -1.74 1.39 -4.27
C ASN A 63 -1.44 1.90 -2.84
N ALA A 64 -2.02 1.26 -1.80
CA ALA A 64 -1.87 1.63 -0.41
C ALA A 64 -0.42 1.57 0.15
N GLY A 65 0.51 0.96 -0.61
CA GLY A 65 1.93 0.93 -0.28
C GLY A 65 2.57 2.32 -0.21
N GLY A 66 2.03 3.29 -0.96
CA GLY A 66 2.48 4.68 -0.96
C GLY A 66 4.00 4.83 -1.07
N MET A 67 4.58 5.63 -0.18
CA MET A 67 6.02 5.89 -0.12
C MET A 67 6.83 4.73 0.46
N ASN A 68 6.20 3.67 0.97
CA ASN A 68 6.89 2.50 1.53
C ASN A 68 6.13 1.18 1.28
N PRO A 69 6.13 0.67 0.03
CA PRO A 69 5.44 -0.57 -0.33
C PRO A 69 5.94 -1.79 0.45
N LEU A 70 7.25 -1.85 0.75
CA LEU A 70 7.85 -2.95 1.50
C LEU A 70 7.41 -2.94 2.98
N GLY A 71 7.36 -1.77 3.61
CA GLY A 71 6.82 -1.62 4.96
C GLY A 71 5.35 -2.02 5.04
N CYS A 72 4.55 -1.68 4.02
CA CYS A 72 3.17 -2.12 3.92
C CYS A 72 3.06 -3.65 3.85
N ARG A 73 3.88 -4.29 3.00
CA ARG A 73 3.95 -5.75 2.88
C ARG A 73 4.28 -6.40 4.22
N ASP A 74 5.28 -5.88 4.93
CA ASP A 74 5.72 -6.45 6.20
C ASP A 74 4.65 -6.31 7.29
N ALA A 75 3.93 -5.18 7.33
CA ALA A 75 2.80 -5.00 8.21
C ALA A 75 1.65 -5.98 7.91
N LEU A 76 1.32 -6.18 6.63
CA LEU A 76 0.32 -7.17 6.21
C LEU A 76 0.74 -8.61 6.52
N ARG A 77 2.03 -8.93 6.40
CA ARG A 77 2.57 -10.23 6.78
C ARG A 77 2.39 -10.49 8.27
N ALA A 78 2.68 -9.50 9.12
CA ALA A 78 2.45 -9.61 10.56
C ALA A 78 0.97 -9.86 10.92
N VAL A 79 0.03 -9.26 10.16
CA VAL A 79 -1.41 -9.57 10.30
C VAL A 79 -1.71 -11.03 9.98
N CYS A 80 -1.14 -11.55 8.89
CA CYS A 80 -1.32 -12.95 8.48
C CYS A 80 -0.76 -13.93 9.52
N GLU A 81 0.44 -13.65 10.04
CA GLU A 81 1.09 -14.43 11.10
C GLU A 81 0.26 -14.44 12.38
N LYS A 82 -0.18 -13.25 12.84
CA LYS A 82 -1.02 -13.12 14.05
C LYS A 82 -2.35 -13.85 13.93
N ALA A 83 -2.96 -13.85 12.74
CA ALA A 83 -4.21 -14.55 12.48
C ALA A 83 -4.03 -16.06 12.23
N ASN A 84 -2.78 -16.53 12.07
CA ASN A 84 -2.44 -17.87 11.61
C ASN A 84 -3.12 -18.23 10.27
N ILE A 85 -3.19 -17.27 9.34
CA ILE A 85 -3.83 -17.43 8.03
C ILE A 85 -2.82 -17.12 6.93
N PRO A 86 -2.38 -18.12 6.14
CA PRO A 86 -1.39 -17.90 5.11
C PRO A 86 -2.01 -17.21 3.89
N MET A 87 -1.54 -16.00 3.60
CA MET A 87 -1.87 -15.21 2.40
C MET A 87 -0.61 -14.95 1.58
N LYS A 88 -0.75 -14.90 0.26
CA LYS A 88 0.32 -14.43 -0.64
C LYS A 88 0.28 -12.91 -0.70
N ILE A 89 1.41 -12.25 -0.50
CA ILE A 89 1.53 -10.78 -0.52
C ILE A 89 2.61 -10.40 -1.53
N GLY A 90 2.20 -9.65 -2.56
CA GLY A 90 3.11 -9.02 -3.51
C GLY A 90 3.21 -7.53 -3.24
N ALA A 91 4.40 -6.95 -3.42
CA ALA A 91 4.62 -5.52 -3.41
C ALA A 91 5.23 -5.10 -4.74
N VAL A 92 4.68 -4.06 -5.36
CA VAL A 92 5.20 -3.43 -6.57
C VAL A 92 5.81 -2.10 -6.16
N PHE A 93 7.05 -1.85 -6.57
CA PHE A 93 7.81 -0.64 -6.27
C PHE A 93 8.80 -0.36 -7.41
N GLY A 94 9.30 0.86 -7.50
CA GLY A 94 10.27 1.29 -8.53
C GLY A 94 9.96 2.65 -9.16
N ASP A 95 8.83 3.25 -8.78
CA ASP A 95 8.40 4.60 -9.15
C ASP A 95 9.03 5.70 -8.29
N ASP A 96 9.61 5.35 -7.12
CA ASP A 96 10.32 6.30 -6.27
C ASP A 96 11.67 6.71 -6.90
N LEU A 97 11.68 7.86 -7.56
CA LEU A 97 12.88 8.47 -8.16
C LEU A 97 13.60 9.44 -7.22
N THR A 98 13.25 9.49 -5.93
CA THR A 98 13.80 10.49 -4.99
C THR A 98 15.33 10.45 -4.93
N GLU A 99 15.93 9.25 -4.99
CA GLU A 99 17.40 9.07 -4.96
C GLU A 99 18.08 9.50 -6.27
N ARG A 100 17.33 9.64 -7.36
CA ARG A 100 17.82 10.01 -8.70
C ARG A 100 17.56 11.48 -9.05
N VAL A 101 17.01 12.27 -8.12
CA VAL A 101 16.68 13.68 -8.38
C VAL A 101 17.88 14.49 -8.87
N ASP A 102 19.05 14.30 -8.27
CA ASP A 102 20.26 15.04 -8.67
C ASP A 102 20.82 14.59 -10.02
N GLU A 103 20.71 13.30 -10.35
CA GLU A 103 21.04 12.75 -11.67
C GLU A 103 20.13 13.37 -12.74
N LEU A 104 18.82 13.36 -12.50
CA LEU A 104 17.81 13.89 -13.42
C LEU A 104 17.98 15.39 -13.64
N ARG A 105 18.29 16.16 -12.58
CA ARG A 105 18.57 17.60 -12.68
C ARG A 105 19.82 17.87 -13.53
N LYS A 106 20.90 17.10 -13.32
CA LYS A 106 22.13 17.22 -14.13
C LYS A 106 21.91 16.83 -15.59
N ALA A 107 21.01 15.90 -15.87
CA ALA A 107 20.60 15.52 -17.23
C ALA A 107 19.72 16.59 -17.93
N GLY A 108 19.48 17.74 -17.30
CA GLY A 108 18.68 18.83 -17.86
C GLY A 108 17.18 18.70 -17.61
N GLY A 109 16.75 17.76 -16.76
CA GLY A 109 15.37 17.69 -16.29
C GLY A 109 14.98 18.97 -15.55
N LYS A 110 13.94 19.64 -16.03
CA LYS A 110 13.35 20.83 -15.41
C LYS A 110 12.04 20.46 -14.74
N GLU A 111 11.70 21.18 -13.67
CA GLU A 111 10.36 21.10 -13.11
C GLU A 111 9.38 21.69 -14.15
N MET A 112 8.13 21.20 -14.18
CA MET A 112 7.17 21.60 -15.22
C MET A 112 6.75 23.07 -15.09
N PHE A 113 6.79 23.62 -13.89
CA PHE A 113 6.30 24.94 -13.49
C PHE A 113 7.40 25.89 -12.99
N THR A 114 8.68 25.49 -13.00
CA THR A 114 9.83 26.38 -12.79
C THR A 114 10.90 26.19 -13.87
#